data_AF-A0A0B7FT78-F1
#
_entry.id   AF-A0A0B7FT78-F1
#
_cell.length_a   1.000
_cell.length_b   1.000
_cell.length_c   1.000
_cell.angle_alpha   90.00
_cell.angle_beta   90.00
_cell.angle_gamma   90.00
#
_symmetry.space_group_name_H-M   'P 1'
#
loop_
_entity.id
_entity.type
_entity.pdbx_description
1 polymer ?
#
loop_
_entity_poly.entity_id
_entity_poly.type
_entity_poly.pdbx_seq_one_letter_code
_entity_poly.pdbx_strand_id
1 'polypeptide(L)'
;MATQYLDNTNHRSQAPGDTASVRFNGTAVYVYGAKRPNFGAYNISVDGSQGERHDAYAPAGQEGDGLFKQLLFSRTGLDEGTLHEIVLTNSAREDEERQWFDIDYIVWTSSVNTDAVPTNFDDVHPSWDYKGVWTATTQGYTYNKTGQ
;
A
#
# COMPACT_ATOMS: atom_id res chain seq x y z
N MET A 1 11.47 -5.54 -18.18
CA MET A 1 11.31 -6.32 -16.93
C MET A 1 11.20 -5.41 -15.72
N ALA A 2 12.28 -4.88 -15.15
CA ALA A 2 12.18 -4.01 -13.97
C ALA A 2 11.32 -2.76 -14.25
N THR A 3 11.42 -2.20 -15.47
CA THR A 3 10.67 -1.02 -15.93
C THR A 3 9.13 -1.16 -15.96
N GLN A 4 8.59 -2.36 -15.80
CA GLN A 4 7.15 -2.62 -15.77
C GLN A 4 6.56 -2.55 -14.35
N TYR A 5 7.41 -2.51 -13.32
CA TYR A 5 7.03 -2.36 -11.92
C TYR A 5 7.01 -0.89 -11.49
N LEU A 6 6.49 -0.61 -10.30
CA LEU A 6 6.64 0.71 -9.69
C LEU A 6 8.13 0.98 -9.38
N ASP A 7 8.57 2.21 -9.66
CA ASP A 7 9.95 2.69 -9.44
C ASP A 7 11.06 1.82 -10.05
N ASN A 8 10.70 0.98 -11.03
CA ASN A 8 11.58 0.06 -11.72
C ASN A 8 12.26 -0.98 -10.80
N THR A 9 11.58 -1.46 -9.74
CA THR A 9 12.12 -2.46 -8.80
C THR A 9 11.13 -3.61 -8.56
N ASN A 10 11.59 -4.78 -8.10
CA ASN A 10 10.68 -5.85 -7.70
C ASN A 10 11.19 -6.67 -6.51
N HIS A 11 10.26 -7.25 -5.74
CA HIS A 11 10.54 -8.18 -4.64
C HIS A 11 9.77 -9.48 -4.88
N ARG A 12 10.51 -10.59 -5.06
CA ARG A 12 9.93 -11.89 -5.42
C ARG A 12 10.51 -13.02 -4.59
N SER A 13 9.69 -14.03 -4.35
CA SER A 13 10.04 -15.30 -3.71
C SER A 13 9.92 -16.45 -4.71
N GLN A 14 10.64 -17.54 -4.44
CA GLN A 14 10.48 -18.83 -5.12
C GLN A 14 10.27 -19.98 -4.11
N ALA A 15 10.59 -19.79 -2.83
CA ALA A 15 10.46 -20.86 -1.85
C ALA A 15 9.03 -20.89 -1.27
N PRO A 16 8.38 -22.07 -1.26
CA PRO A 16 7.14 -22.27 -0.52
C PRO A 16 7.30 -21.88 0.94
N GLY A 17 6.31 -21.15 1.47
CA GLY A 17 6.31 -20.67 2.84
C GLY A 17 7.01 -19.32 3.06
N ASP A 18 7.70 -18.75 2.06
CA ASP A 18 8.23 -17.39 2.16
C ASP A 18 7.10 -16.39 2.42
N THR A 19 7.30 -15.48 3.37
CA THR A 19 6.30 -14.49 3.77
C THR A 19 6.77 -13.05 3.58
N ALA A 20 5.84 -12.17 3.25
CA ALA A 20 5.99 -10.72 3.38
C ALA A 20 4.84 -10.17 4.22
N SER A 21 5.11 -9.19 5.07
CA SER A 21 4.08 -8.55 5.90
C SER A 21 4.20 -7.04 5.88
N VAL A 22 3.05 -6.37 6.02
CA VAL A 22 2.96 -4.91 6.08
C VAL A 22 1.84 -4.52 7.03
N ARG A 23 2.08 -3.44 7.79
CA ARG A 23 1.08 -2.86 8.70
C ARG A 23 0.66 -1.49 8.24
N PHE A 24 -0.62 -1.19 8.38
CA PHE A 24 -1.21 0.08 7.95
C PHE A 24 -2.40 0.45 8.84
N ASN A 25 -2.66 1.74 8.98
CA ASN A 25 -3.88 2.26 9.60
C ASN A 25 -4.79 2.76 8.49
N GLY A 26 -5.91 2.08 8.25
CA GLY A 26 -6.78 2.41 7.14
C GLY A 26 -8.02 1.53 7.05
N THR A 27 -9.00 2.02 6.30
CA THR A 27 -10.31 1.38 6.09
C THR A 27 -10.33 0.44 4.88
N ALA A 28 -9.31 0.50 4.03
CA ALA A 28 -9.16 -0.38 2.88
C ALA A 28 -7.70 -0.56 2.50
N VAL A 29 -7.40 -1.66 1.81
CA VAL A 29 -6.08 -2.00 1.29
C VAL A 29 -6.18 -2.73 -0.04
N TYR A 30 -5.21 -2.47 -0.91
CA TYR A 30 -5.11 -3.00 -2.26
C TYR A 30 -3.65 -3.41 -2.47
N VAL A 31 -3.41 -4.69 -2.75
CA VAL A 31 -2.08 -5.24 -2.98
C VAL A 31 -1.87 -5.47 -4.46
N TYR A 32 -0.73 -5.01 -4.98
CA TYR A 32 -0.38 -5.10 -6.39
C TYR A 32 0.93 -5.87 -6.61
N GLY A 33 1.00 -6.55 -7.74
CA GLY A 33 2.19 -7.27 -8.20
C GLY A 33 2.06 -7.72 -9.63
N ALA A 34 2.83 -8.73 -10.02
CA ALA A 34 2.79 -9.32 -11.34
C ALA A 34 2.00 -10.63 -11.37
N LYS A 35 1.40 -10.92 -12.53
CA LYS A 35 0.86 -12.24 -12.87
C LYS A 35 1.57 -12.79 -14.09
N ARG A 36 2.14 -14.00 -13.99
CA ARG A 36 3.03 -14.55 -15.01
C ARG A 36 2.88 -16.07 -15.18
N PRO A 37 3.36 -16.68 -16.28
CA PRO A 37 3.16 -18.11 -16.51
C PRO A 37 3.83 -19.01 -15.48
N ASN A 38 4.98 -18.58 -14.95
CA ASN A 38 5.76 -19.29 -13.94
C ASN A 38 5.41 -18.86 -12.50
N PHE A 39 4.34 -18.06 -12.33
CA PHE A 39 3.91 -17.58 -11.02
C PHE A 39 2.80 -18.47 -10.43
N GLY A 40 2.93 -18.73 -9.14
CA GLY A 40 2.18 -19.74 -8.41
C GLY A 40 1.07 -19.21 -7.53
N ALA A 41 0.56 -20.12 -6.71
CA ALA A 41 -0.41 -19.79 -5.68
C ALA A 41 0.24 -19.03 -4.52
N TYR A 42 -0.53 -18.15 -3.91
CA TYR A 42 -0.17 -17.46 -2.68
C TYR A 42 -1.36 -17.43 -1.74
N ASN A 43 -1.09 -17.31 -0.44
CA ASN A 43 -2.11 -17.07 0.57
C ASN A 43 -1.98 -15.65 1.10
N ILE A 44 -3.10 -15.04 1.46
CA ILE A 44 -3.13 -13.73 2.14
C ILE A 44 -4.03 -13.80 3.38
N SER A 45 -3.53 -13.33 4.52
CA SER A 45 -4.32 -13.14 5.74
C SER A 45 -4.36 -11.68 6.13
N VAL A 46 -5.48 -11.25 6.70
CA VAL A 46 -5.67 -9.91 7.27
C VAL A 46 -5.94 -10.07 8.76
N ASP A 47 -5.17 -9.41 9.60
CA ASP A 47 -5.33 -9.40 11.06
C ASP A 47 -5.35 -10.80 11.69
N GLY A 48 -4.52 -11.71 11.18
CA GLY A 48 -4.43 -13.09 11.66
C GLY A 48 -5.62 -13.98 11.27
N SER A 49 -6.48 -13.53 10.35
CA SER A 49 -7.55 -14.37 9.79
C SER A 49 -6.99 -15.60 9.07
N GLN A 50 -7.87 -16.56 8.78
CA GLN A 50 -7.51 -17.69 7.94
C GLN A 50 -7.05 -17.19 6.56
N GLY A 51 -5.90 -17.69 6.09
CA GLY A 51 -5.33 -17.29 4.80
C GLY A 51 -6.24 -17.64 3.63
N GLU A 52 -6.55 -16.65 2.79
CA GLU A 52 -7.27 -16.79 1.53
C GLU A 52 -6.28 -17.16 0.42
N ARG A 53 -6.56 -18.23 -0.33
CA ARG A 53 -5.70 -18.71 -1.42
C ARG A 53 -6.04 -18.03 -2.74
N HIS A 54 -5.02 -17.53 -3.42
CA HIS A 54 -5.11 -16.88 -4.73
C HIS A 54 -4.08 -17.48 -5.71
N ASP A 55 -4.19 -17.16 -7.00
CA ASP A 55 -3.27 -17.60 -8.06
C ASP A 55 -2.72 -16.38 -8.83
N ALA A 56 -1.40 -16.23 -8.84
CA ALA A 56 -0.67 -15.20 -9.58
C ALA A 56 -0.37 -15.61 -11.03
N TYR A 57 -0.99 -16.67 -11.54
CA TYR A 57 -0.83 -17.07 -12.93
C TYR A 57 -1.52 -16.13 -13.92
N ALA A 58 -0.81 -15.84 -15.00
CA ALA A 58 -1.37 -15.37 -16.25
C ALA A 58 -0.62 -16.03 -17.43
N PRO A 59 -1.31 -16.37 -18.54
CA PRO A 59 -0.65 -16.91 -19.72
C PRO A 59 0.32 -15.88 -20.33
N ALA A 60 1.33 -16.37 -21.04
CA ALA A 60 2.24 -15.49 -21.78
C ALA A 60 1.44 -14.77 -22.87
N GLY A 61 1.48 -13.44 -22.87
CA GLY A 61 1.02 -12.65 -24.02
C GLY A 61 2.00 -12.75 -25.19
N GLN A 62 1.70 -12.09 -26.30
CA GLN A 62 2.60 -12.05 -27.47
C GLN A 62 4.00 -11.51 -27.15
N GLU A 63 4.12 -10.71 -26.08
CA GLU A 63 5.38 -10.12 -25.62
C GLU A 63 6.03 -10.86 -24.44
N GLY A 64 5.51 -12.03 -24.03
CA GLY A 64 6.21 -12.94 -23.09
C GLY A 64 6.36 -12.47 -21.63
N ASP A 65 6.05 -11.22 -21.30
CA ASP A 65 6.49 -10.63 -20.02
C ASP A 65 5.53 -10.84 -18.84
N GLY A 66 4.27 -11.20 -19.11
CA GLY A 66 3.20 -11.30 -18.11
C GLY A 66 2.48 -9.97 -17.88
N LEU A 67 1.61 -9.92 -16.88
CA LEU A 67 0.82 -8.75 -16.52
C LEU A 67 1.42 -8.11 -15.26
N PHE A 68 1.66 -6.81 -15.27
CA PHE A 68 2.29 -6.08 -14.15
C PHE A 68 1.32 -5.08 -13.53
N LYS A 69 1.58 -4.66 -12.29
CA LYS A 69 0.71 -3.73 -11.54
C LYS A 69 -0.73 -4.21 -11.46
N GLN A 70 -0.90 -5.53 -11.33
CA GLN A 70 -2.21 -6.17 -11.25
C GLN A 70 -2.68 -6.20 -9.81
N LEU A 71 -3.98 -5.96 -9.60
CA LEU A 71 -4.59 -6.14 -8.29
C LEU A 71 -4.56 -7.63 -7.95
N LEU A 72 -3.81 -7.97 -6.91
CA LEU A 72 -3.69 -9.32 -6.37
C LEU A 72 -4.77 -9.56 -5.32
N PHE A 73 -4.99 -8.56 -4.46
CA PHE A 73 -5.94 -8.64 -3.37
C PHE A 73 -6.49 -7.26 -3.00
N SER A 74 -7.73 -7.23 -2.51
CA SER A 74 -8.27 -6.06 -1.83
C SER A 74 -9.14 -6.43 -0.63
N ARG A 75 -9.13 -5.56 0.37
CA ARG A 75 -10.08 -5.58 1.49
C ARG A 75 -10.57 -4.16 1.76
N THR A 76 -11.86 -4.01 2.02
CA THR A 76 -12.49 -2.75 2.41
C THR A 76 -13.31 -2.97 3.69
N GLY A 77 -13.74 -1.87 4.32
CA GLY A 77 -14.54 -1.93 5.55
C GLY A 77 -13.74 -2.37 6.77
N LEU A 78 -12.43 -2.11 6.76
CA LEU A 78 -11.53 -2.31 7.89
C LEU A 78 -11.74 -1.24 8.96
N ASP A 79 -11.46 -1.58 10.21
CA ASP A 79 -11.64 -0.69 11.36
C ASP A 79 -10.50 0.33 11.46
N GLU A 80 -10.82 1.57 11.07
CA GLU A 80 -9.93 2.73 11.17
C GLU A 80 -9.28 2.95 12.55
N GLY A 81 -9.92 2.50 13.62
CA GLY A 81 -9.39 2.62 14.98
C GLY A 81 -8.20 1.69 15.28
N THR A 82 -7.81 0.82 14.35
CA THR A 82 -6.82 -0.24 14.61
C THR A 82 -5.70 -0.30 13.58
N LEU A 83 -4.54 -0.80 14.03
CA LEU A 83 -3.41 -1.12 13.16
C LEU A 83 -3.63 -2.48 12.54
N HIS A 84 -3.86 -2.50 11.23
CA HIS A 84 -4.05 -3.72 10.47
C HIS A 84 -2.72 -4.33 10.05
N GLU A 85 -2.69 -5.64 9.88
CA GLU A 85 -1.56 -6.39 9.32
C GLU A 85 -2.02 -7.29 8.18
N ILE A 86 -1.33 -7.21 7.05
CA ILE A 86 -1.45 -8.19 5.97
C ILE A 86 -0.22 -9.05 5.96
N VAL A 87 -0.43 -10.35 5.84
CA VAL A 87 0.64 -11.32 5.60
C VAL A 87 0.35 -12.04 4.30
N LEU A 88 1.30 -11.97 3.35
CA LEU A 88 1.30 -12.73 2.12
C LEU A 88 2.28 -13.88 2.25
N THR A 89 1.89 -15.07 1.81
CA THR A 89 2.70 -16.29 1.87
C THR A 89 2.75 -16.94 0.50
N ASN A 90 3.95 -17.24 0.00
CA ASN A 90 4.08 -18.09 -1.19
C ASN A 90 3.57 -19.50 -0.84
N SER A 91 2.49 -19.94 -1.50
CA SER A 91 1.81 -21.21 -1.21
C SER A 91 1.85 -22.19 -2.38
N ALA A 92 2.75 -21.95 -3.33
CA ALA A 92 3.18 -22.93 -4.31
C ALA A 92 3.81 -24.14 -3.63
N ARG A 93 3.82 -25.29 -4.30
CA ARG A 93 4.52 -26.49 -3.81
C ARG A 93 5.95 -26.56 -4.35
N GLU A 94 6.82 -27.26 -3.64
CA GLU A 94 8.23 -27.43 -4.06
C GLU A 94 8.37 -28.20 -5.37
N ASP A 95 7.38 -29.01 -5.74
CA ASP A 95 7.33 -29.81 -6.96
C ASP A 95 6.53 -29.14 -8.10
N GLU A 96 5.98 -27.95 -7.88
CA GLU A 96 5.25 -27.21 -8.91
C GLU A 96 6.21 -26.43 -9.83
N GLU A 97 5.91 -26.36 -11.12
CA GLU A 97 6.67 -25.54 -12.09
C GLU A 97 6.44 -24.01 -11.87
N ARG A 98 5.37 -23.67 -11.15
CA ARG A 98 4.92 -22.30 -10.88
C ARG A 98 5.22 -21.90 -9.43
N GLN A 99 6.49 -21.64 -9.12
CA GLN A 99 6.94 -21.36 -7.75
C GLN A 99 7.10 -19.89 -7.43
N TRP A 100 7.11 -19.03 -8.44
CA TRP A 100 7.41 -17.63 -8.24
C TRP A 100 6.19 -16.87 -7.73
N PHE A 101 6.41 -15.94 -6.83
CA PHE A 101 5.41 -14.99 -6.39
C PHE A 101 6.09 -13.66 -6.08
N ASP A 102 5.47 -12.54 -6.46
CA ASP A 102 6.01 -11.23 -6.19
C ASP A 102 4.96 -10.24 -5.68
N ILE A 103 5.48 -9.19 -5.07
CA ILE A 103 4.72 -8.03 -4.59
C ILE A 103 5.47 -6.80 -5.09
N ASP A 104 4.73 -5.86 -5.67
CA ASP A 104 5.28 -4.60 -6.16
C ASP A 104 5.02 -3.49 -5.12
N TYR A 105 3.75 -3.18 -4.89
CA TYR A 105 3.35 -2.13 -3.95
C TYR A 105 1.99 -2.40 -3.33
N ILE A 106 1.68 -1.65 -2.27
CA ILE A 106 0.34 -1.58 -1.69
C ILE A 106 -0.20 -0.15 -1.78
N VAL A 107 -1.51 -0.03 -1.81
CA VAL A 107 -2.24 1.22 -1.60
C VAL A 107 -3.23 0.97 -0.49
N TRP A 108 -3.40 1.91 0.45
CA TRP A 108 -4.45 1.82 1.46
C TRP A 108 -5.21 3.14 1.55
N THR A 109 -6.47 3.05 1.98
CA THR A 109 -7.33 4.20 2.26
C THR A 109 -7.30 4.47 3.75
N SER A 110 -7.06 5.71 4.15
CA SER A 110 -7.21 6.19 5.53
C SER A 110 -8.13 7.40 5.54
N SER A 111 -9.00 7.53 6.53
CA SER A 111 -9.65 8.81 6.79
C SER A 111 -8.64 9.73 7.50
N VAL A 112 -8.61 10.96 7.04
CA VAL A 112 -7.93 12.04 7.75
C VAL A 112 -9.00 12.77 8.53
N ASN A 113 -8.90 12.77 9.86
CA ASN A 113 -9.76 13.62 10.66
C ASN A 113 -9.31 15.08 10.46
N THR A 114 -9.98 15.81 9.57
CA THR A 114 -9.70 17.22 9.29
C THR A 114 -10.07 18.16 10.45
N ASP A 115 -10.79 17.66 11.46
CA ASP A 115 -11.08 18.39 12.69
C ASP A 115 -9.93 18.24 13.71
N ALA A 116 -9.15 17.16 13.61
CA ALA A 116 -7.98 16.89 14.48
C ALA A 116 -6.65 17.30 13.84
N VAL A 117 -6.58 17.42 12.52
CA VAL A 117 -5.43 17.97 11.80
C VAL A 117 -5.76 19.41 11.41
N PRO A 118 -5.06 20.42 11.96
CA PRO A 118 -5.22 21.80 11.53
C PRO A 118 -5.11 21.87 10.01
N THR A 119 -6.20 22.24 9.33
CA THR A 119 -6.19 22.40 7.86
C THR A 119 -5.42 23.66 7.44
N ASN A 120 -5.16 24.56 8.40
CA ASN A 120 -4.28 25.71 8.28
C ASN A 120 -3.21 25.72 9.40
N PHE A 121 -1.95 25.58 9.00
CA PHE A 121 -0.81 25.89 9.86
C PHE A 121 -0.37 27.33 9.57
N ASP A 122 -1.09 28.30 10.15
CA ASP A 122 -0.72 29.72 10.08
C ASP A 122 0.54 29.99 10.93
N ASP A 123 1.21 31.13 10.75
CA ASP A 123 2.44 31.50 11.47
C ASP A 123 2.28 31.64 13.00
N VAL A 124 1.03 31.59 13.48
CA VAL A 124 0.66 31.56 14.91
C VAL A 124 0.29 30.16 15.41
N HIS A 125 0.34 29.12 14.57
CA HIS A 125 -0.08 27.77 14.95
C HIS A 125 0.87 27.17 16.01
N PRO A 126 0.36 26.54 17.09
CA PRO A 126 1.19 26.07 18.23
C PRO A 126 2.16 24.94 17.90
N SER A 127 2.04 24.32 16.72
CA SER A 127 3.00 23.31 16.24
C SER A 127 4.31 23.91 15.72
N TRP A 128 4.38 25.23 15.52
CA TRP A 128 5.62 25.90 15.15
C TRP A 128 6.56 26.01 16.36
N ASP A 129 7.81 25.56 16.19
CA ASP A 129 8.88 25.73 17.16
C ASP A 129 9.95 26.69 16.61
N TYR A 130 9.70 27.99 16.72
CA TYR A 130 10.64 29.02 16.27
C TYR A 130 11.88 29.07 17.17
N LYS A 131 13.07 28.92 16.57
CA LYS A 131 14.38 29.05 17.25
C LYS A 131 15.20 30.22 16.69
N GLY A 132 15.90 30.95 17.55
CA GLY A 132 16.69 32.12 17.16
C GLY A 132 15.86 33.42 17.18
N VAL A 133 16.28 34.43 16.43
CA VAL A 133 15.58 35.73 16.39
C VAL A 133 14.61 35.74 15.20
N TRP A 134 13.33 35.51 15.49
CA TRP A 134 12.22 35.65 14.55
C TRP A 134 11.39 36.89 14.90
N THR A 135 11.05 37.70 13.90
CA THR A 135 10.17 38.86 14.04
C THR A 135 8.86 38.61 13.28
N ALA A 136 7.74 38.60 14.00
CA ALA A 136 6.41 38.54 13.40
C ALA A 136 5.91 39.95 13.06
N THR A 137 5.21 40.10 11.93
CA THR A 137 4.55 41.36 11.54
C THR A 137 3.05 41.13 11.48
N THR A 138 2.30 41.70 12.42
CA THR A 138 0.84 41.64 12.38
C THR A 138 0.33 42.69 11.42
N GLN A 139 0.16 42.33 10.14
CA GLN A 139 -0.60 43.15 9.21
C GLN A 139 -2.03 42.61 9.18
N GLY A 140 -2.95 43.32 9.85
CA GLY A 140 -4.36 42.95 9.96
C GLY A 140 -5.07 43.03 8.62
N TYR A 141 -4.92 42.01 7.77
CA TYR A 141 -5.82 41.80 6.65
C TYR A 141 -6.94 40.89 7.11
N THR A 142 -8.08 41.48 7.45
CA THR A 142 -9.34 40.78 7.57
C THR A 142 -9.67 40.14 6.22
N TYR A 143 -9.37 38.85 6.05
CA TYR A 143 -9.89 38.08 4.93
C TYR A 143 -11.37 37.77 5.19
N ASN A 144 -12.25 38.61 4.64
CA ASN A 144 -13.67 38.28 4.50
C ASN A 144 -13.78 37.01 3.64
N LYS A 145 -14.05 35.87 4.27
CA LYS A 145 -14.52 34.67 3.55
C LYS A 145 -15.95 34.93 3.09
N THR A 146 -16.11 35.48 1.88
CA THR A 146 -17.32 35.29 1.07
C THR A 146 -17.06 34.15 0.09
N GLY A 147 -17.79 33.05 0.25
CA GLY A 147 -17.79 31.93 -0.68
C GLY A 147 -18.28 30.65 0.00
N GLN A 148 -19.60 30.43 -0.06
CA GLN A 148 -20.23 29.12 0.11
C GLN A 148 -19.78 28.16 -0.99
#